data_AF-A0A2D3D8D4-F1
#
_entry.id   AF-A0A2D3D8D4-F1
#
_cell.length_a   1.000
_cell.length_b   1.000
_cell.length_c   1.000
_cell.angle_alpha   90.00
_cell.angle_beta   90.00
_cell.angle_gamma   90.00
#
_symmetry.space_group_name_H-M   'P 1'
#
loop_
_entity.id
_entity.type
_entity.pdbx_description
1 polymer ?
#
loop_
_entity_poly.entity_id
_entity_poly.type
_entity_poly.pdbx_seq_one_letter_code
_entity_poly.pdbx_strand_id
1 'polypeptide(L)'
;MFQRTTNEGGRAACQGNWPMFALMRTSQFMPWPIELIRSYLQDLVDAKHRGRNLVEEKYARMMASTDPERYRRDIAPYIPALDDARVARQERIVACQLDWARDFTTRFPHIGANMRVLTSDQDTGEQTSYETYLRGELGTYSPRTLGLYEDFVMRLQAQGGNLTQLTVAWTMRLAGSGSLDEAEQVQGGSPRDRQGGRHADADAI
;
A
#
# COMPACT_ATOMS: atom_id res chain seq x y z
N MET A 1 0.57 -6.91 16.33
CA MET A 1 1.21 -7.24 15.06
C MET A 1 2.10 -6.07 14.64
N PHE A 2 1.55 -4.95 14.16
CA PHE A 2 2.31 -3.77 13.71
C PHE A 2 3.33 -3.17 14.71
N GLN A 3 2.95 -2.99 15.98
CA GLN A 3 3.85 -2.42 17.02
C GLN A 3 5.06 -3.30 17.38
N ARG A 4 5.10 -4.56 16.92
CA ARG A 4 6.17 -5.51 17.22
C ARG A 4 7.10 -5.76 16.03
N THR A 5 6.79 -5.18 14.86
CA THR A 5 7.59 -5.33 13.65
C THR A 5 8.88 -4.53 13.76
N THR A 6 10.02 -5.12 13.40
CA THR A 6 11.31 -4.42 13.25
C THR A 6 11.73 -4.55 11.79
N ASN A 7 11.99 -3.43 11.12
CA ASN A 7 12.46 -3.41 9.74
C ASN A 7 13.97 -3.08 9.70
N GLU A 8 14.61 -3.18 8.54
CA GLU A 8 16.07 -2.99 8.41
C GLU A 8 16.54 -1.58 8.79
N GLY A 9 15.68 -0.57 8.56
CA GLY A 9 15.86 0.81 9.04
C GLY A 9 15.43 1.04 10.50
N GLY A 10 15.13 -0.01 11.27
CA GLY A 10 14.61 0.07 12.62
C GLY A 10 13.07 0.15 12.68
N ARG A 11 12.55 0.88 13.67
CA ARG A 11 11.11 1.10 13.83
C ARG A 11 10.63 2.11 12.78
N ALA A 12 9.62 1.75 11.98
CA ALA A 12 9.03 2.69 11.03
C ALA A 12 8.49 3.94 11.75
N ALA A 13 8.60 5.13 11.15
CA ALA A 13 8.16 6.38 11.77
C ALA A 13 6.68 6.34 12.24
N CYS A 14 5.83 5.63 11.47
CA CYS A 14 4.44 5.37 11.79
C CYS A 14 4.21 4.51 13.05
N GLN A 15 5.22 3.77 13.54
CA GLN A 15 5.15 3.09 14.84
C GLN A 15 5.17 4.06 16.03
N GLY A 16 5.73 5.25 15.84
CA GLY A 16 5.71 6.36 16.80
C GLY A 16 4.49 7.29 16.66
N ASN A 17 3.74 7.21 15.56
CA ASN A 17 2.56 8.04 15.28
C ASN A 17 1.34 7.17 14.99
N TRP A 18 0.76 6.60 16.05
CA TRP A 18 -0.44 5.76 15.95
C TRP A 18 -1.62 6.44 15.25
N PRO A 19 -1.95 7.73 15.51
CA PRO A 19 -3.05 8.40 14.82
C PRO A 19 -2.89 8.40 13.30
N MET A 20 -1.68 8.70 12.81
CA MET A 20 -1.38 8.69 11.39
C MET A 20 -1.50 7.29 10.79
N PHE A 21 -0.93 6.28 11.47
CA PHE A 21 -1.05 4.89 11.04
C PHE A 21 -2.52 4.44 10.94
N ALA A 22 -3.33 4.76 11.95
CA ALA A 22 -4.74 4.42 11.98
C ALA A 22 -5.50 5.10 10.83
N LEU A 23 -5.21 6.38 10.56
CA LEU A 23 -5.81 7.13 9.45
C LEU A 23 -5.49 6.47 8.11
N MET A 24 -4.22 6.15 7.84
CA MET A 24 -3.78 5.51 6.60
C MET A 24 -4.39 4.13 6.39
N ARG A 25 -4.36 3.27 7.42
CA ARG A 25 -4.94 1.92 7.28
C ARG A 25 -6.45 1.99 7.14
N THR A 26 -7.10 2.93 7.81
CA THR A 26 -8.54 3.14 7.65
C THR A 26 -8.85 3.56 6.22
N SER A 27 -8.18 4.57 5.67
CA SER A 27 -8.44 5.05 4.30
C SER A 27 -8.20 3.97 3.24
N GLN A 28 -7.23 3.09 3.44
CA GLN A 28 -7.01 1.95 2.55
C GLN A 28 -8.17 0.95 2.54
N PHE A 29 -8.81 0.70 3.69
CA PHE A 29 -9.91 -0.26 3.81
C PHE A 29 -11.28 0.35 3.49
N MET A 30 -11.45 1.66 3.59
CA MET A 30 -12.75 2.32 3.34
C MET A 30 -13.38 1.99 1.96
N PRO A 31 -12.62 1.89 0.86
CA PRO A 31 -13.17 1.48 -0.44
C PRO A 31 -13.57 0.00 -0.52
N TRP A 32 -13.12 -0.84 0.40
CA TRP A 32 -13.23 -2.29 0.25
C TRP A 32 -14.64 -2.78 0.58
N PRO A 33 -15.15 -3.79 -0.17
CA PRO A 33 -16.36 -4.49 0.22
C PRO A 33 -16.21 -5.13 1.61
N ILE A 34 -17.28 -5.14 2.40
CA ILE A 34 -17.29 -5.72 3.76
C ILE A 34 -16.77 -7.16 3.78
N GLU A 35 -17.13 -7.97 2.78
CA GLU A 35 -16.68 -9.37 2.69
C GLU A 35 -15.16 -9.49 2.52
N LEU A 36 -14.54 -8.57 1.80
CA LEU A 36 -13.09 -8.51 1.66
C LEU A 36 -12.42 -8.10 2.98
N ILE A 37 -12.97 -7.11 3.68
CA ILE A 37 -12.49 -6.71 5.02
C ILE A 37 -12.57 -7.88 6.01
N ARG A 38 -13.70 -8.60 6.03
CA ARG A 38 -13.89 -9.80 6.87
C ARG A 38 -12.89 -10.88 6.54
N SER A 39 -12.62 -11.11 5.25
CA SER A 39 -11.61 -12.09 4.82
C SER A 39 -10.23 -11.73 5.30
N TYR A 40 -9.81 -10.48 5.12
CA TYR A 40 -8.49 -10.03 5.55
C TYR A 40 -8.35 -10.03 7.08
N LEU A 41 -9.43 -9.73 7.82
CA LEU A 41 -9.45 -9.90 9.27
C LEU A 41 -9.20 -11.36 9.67
N GLN A 42 -9.81 -12.32 8.97
CA GLN A 42 -9.58 -13.74 9.22
C GLN A 42 -8.11 -14.12 8.94
N ASP A 43 -7.50 -13.60 7.87
CA ASP A 43 -6.08 -13.82 7.57
C ASP A 43 -5.19 -13.36 8.74
N LEU A 44 -5.48 -12.19 9.33
CA LEU A 44 -4.75 -11.67 10.48
C LEU A 44 -4.92 -12.53 11.74
N VAL A 45 -6.14 -13.03 11.99
CA VAL A 45 -6.44 -13.93 13.12
C VAL A 45 -5.72 -15.26 12.96
N ASP A 46 -5.81 -15.88 11.79
CA ASP A 46 -5.19 -17.17 11.49
C ASP A 46 -3.67 -17.08 11.53
N ALA A 47 -3.08 -16.02 10.97
CA ALA A 47 -1.65 -15.77 11.06
C ALA A 47 -1.20 -15.66 12.52
N LYS A 48 -1.91 -14.87 13.33
CA LYS A 48 -1.61 -14.72 14.76
C LYS A 48 -1.70 -16.07 15.50
N HIS A 49 -2.73 -16.87 15.24
CA HIS A 49 -2.87 -18.20 15.85
C HIS A 49 -1.73 -19.15 15.47
N ARG A 50 -1.15 -18.99 14.27
CA ARG A 50 0.00 -19.77 13.79
C ARG A 50 1.36 -19.15 14.15
N GLY A 51 1.38 -18.10 14.99
CA GLY A 51 2.63 -17.41 15.37
C GLY A 51 3.26 -16.58 14.25
N ARG A 52 2.51 -16.32 13.16
CA ARG A 52 2.95 -15.53 12.01
C ARG A 52 2.60 -14.06 12.17
N ASN A 53 3.37 -13.19 11.52
CA ASN A 53 3.14 -11.76 11.47
C ASN A 53 3.06 -11.30 10.00
N LEU A 54 1.85 -11.08 9.49
CA LEU A 54 1.66 -10.69 8.08
C LEU A 54 2.29 -9.33 7.74
N VAL A 55 2.43 -8.42 8.71
CA VAL A 55 3.13 -7.15 8.49
C VAL A 55 4.62 -7.38 8.29
N GLU A 56 5.24 -8.26 9.07
CA GLU A 56 6.64 -8.66 8.86
C GLU A 56 6.82 -9.39 7.54
N GLU A 57 5.93 -10.33 7.22
CA GLU A 57 5.98 -11.06 5.94
C GLU A 57 5.83 -10.14 4.73
N LYS A 58 4.99 -9.10 4.82
CA LYS A 58 4.89 -8.07 3.78
C LYS A 58 6.25 -7.42 3.51
N TYR A 59 6.90 -6.90 4.54
CA TYR A 59 8.18 -6.21 4.38
C TYR A 59 9.29 -7.18 3.95
N ALA A 60 9.27 -8.40 4.48
CA ALA A 60 10.15 -9.47 4.06
C ALA A 60 9.99 -9.78 2.55
N ARG A 61 8.76 -9.78 2.01
CA ARG A 61 8.50 -9.98 0.58
C ARG A 61 8.95 -8.80 -0.28
N MET A 62 8.93 -7.56 0.23
CA MET A 62 9.44 -6.40 -0.50
C MET A 62 10.94 -6.52 -0.79
N MET A 63 11.69 -7.24 0.06
CA MET A 63 13.12 -7.51 -0.17
C MET A 63 13.40 -8.30 -1.45
N ALA A 64 12.41 -9.02 -2.00
CA ALA A 64 12.57 -9.69 -3.28
C ALA A 64 12.92 -8.72 -4.42
N SER A 65 12.54 -7.43 -4.30
CA SER A 65 12.88 -6.37 -5.25
C SER A 65 14.05 -5.50 -4.78
N THR A 66 14.15 -5.22 -3.48
CA THR A 66 15.17 -4.28 -2.96
C THR A 66 16.52 -4.93 -2.61
N ASP A 67 16.55 -6.20 -2.21
CA ASP A 67 17.76 -6.99 -1.95
C ASP A 67 17.54 -8.47 -2.29
N PRO A 68 17.52 -8.83 -3.60
CA PRO A 68 17.12 -10.16 -4.05
C PRO A 68 18.03 -11.28 -3.54
N GLU A 69 19.34 -11.02 -3.42
CA GLU A 69 20.31 -12.01 -2.95
C GLU A 69 20.05 -12.37 -1.49
N ARG A 70 19.90 -11.35 -0.64
CA ARG A 70 19.61 -11.55 0.77
C ARG A 70 18.23 -12.14 0.99
N TYR A 71 17.24 -11.71 0.21
CA TYR A 71 15.90 -12.30 0.26
C TYR A 71 15.96 -13.81 -0.01
N ARG A 72 16.63 -14.24 -1.08
CA ARG A 72 16.75 -15.68 -1.43
C ARG A 72 17.46 -16.49 -0.36
N ARG A 73 18.51 -15.93 0.25
CA ARG A 73 19.35 -16.64 1.24
C ARG A 73 18.73 -16.68 2.63
N ASP A 74 18.23 -15.54 3.12
CA ASP A 74 17.95 -15.34 4.54
C ASP A 74 16.44 -15.25 4.86
N ILE A 75 15.58 -15.02 3.86
CA ILE A 75 14.15 -14.73 4.07
C ILE A 75 13.24 -15.77 3.42
N ALA A 76 13.41 -16.02 2.13
CA ALA A 76 12.57 -16.91 1.34
C ALA A 76 12.40 -18.32 1.95
N PRO A 77 13.42 -18.92 2.61
CA PRO A 77 13.25 -20.23 3.27
C PRO A 77 12.28 -20.24 4.47
N TYR A 78 11.99 -19.08 5.07
CA TYR A 78 11.26 -18.97 6.34
C TYR A 78 9.85 -18.39 6.19
N ILE A 79 9.46 -17.94 5.01
CA ILE A 79 8.11 -17.46 4.71
C ILE A 79 7.41 -18.40 3.73
N PRO A 80 6.06 -18.55 3.78
CA PRO A 80 5.37 -19.41 2.83
C PRO A 80 5.62 -18.99 1.38
N ALA A 81 6.09 -19.95 0.58
CA ALA A 81 6.27 -19.76 -0.85
C ALA A 81 4.93 -19.51 -1.55
N LEU A 82 4.96 -18.71 -2.62
CA LEU A 82 3.83 -18.49 -3.51
C LEU A 82 4.09 -19.27 -4.80
N ASP A 83 3.11 -20.03 -5.26
CA ASP A 83 3.20 -20.73 -6.54
C ASP A 83 3.05 -19.77 -7.73
N ASP A 84 3.48 -20.22 -8.92
CA ASP A 84 3.49 -19.40 -10.14
C ASP A 84 2.10 -18.91 -10.54
N ALA A 85 1.05 -19.72 -10.34
CA ALA A 85 -0.32 -19.34 -10.66
C ALA A 85 -0.80 -18.20 -9.74
N ARG A 86 -0.45 -18.27 -8.46
CA ARG A 86 -0.73 -17.25 -7.45
C ARG A 86 0.04 -15.96 -7.70
N VAL A 87 1.30 -16.06 -8.12
CA VAL A 87 2.13 -14.90 -8.52
C VAL A 87 1.56 -14.25 -9.78
N ALA A 88 1.24 -15.03 -10.82
CA ALA A 88 0.63 -14.49 -12.04
C ALA A 88 -0.69 -13.77 -11.76
N ARG A 89 -1.49 -14.27 -10.81
CA ARG A 89 -2.72 -13.61 -10.34
C ARG A 89 -2.45 -12.29 -9.63
N GLN A 90 -1.44 -12.25 -8.76
CA GLN A 90 -0.98 -11.03 -8.11
C GLN A 90 -0.54 -9.98 -9.13
N GLU A 91 0.29 -10.35 -10.10
CA GLU A 91 0.87 -9.38 -11.05
C GLU A 91 -0.19 -8.73 -11.95
N ARG A 92 -1.30 -9.42 -12.27
CA ARG A 92 -2.44 -8.79 -12.96
C ARG A 92 -3.09 -7.68 -12.12
N ILE A 93 -3.25 -7.91 -10.83
CA ILE A 93 -3.81 -6.92 -9.89
C ILE A 93 -2.85 -5.73 -9.74
N VAL A 94 -1.54 -6.01 -9.65
CA VAL A 94 -0.49 -4.98 -9.57
C VAL A 94 -0.51 -4.11 -10.81
N ALA A 95 -0.54 -4.70 -12.00
CA ALA A 95 -0.59 -3.97 -13.26
C ALA A 95 -1.80 -3.02 -13.34
N CYS A 96 -3.00 -3.50 -13.00
CA CYS A 96 -4.21 -2.67 -12.98
C CYS A 96 -4.08 -1.48 -12.01
N GLN A 97 -3.52 -1.71 -10.82
CA GLN A 97 -3.35 -0.64 -9.84
C GLN A 97 -2.26 0.36 -10.21
N LEU A 98 -1.21 -0.07 -10.91
CA LEU A 98 -0.21 0.85 -11.46
C LEU A 98 -0.81 1.76 -12.52
N ASP A 99 -1.68 1.24 -13.39
CA ASP A 99 -2.38 2.07 -14.38
C ASP A 99 -3.28 3.09 -13.71
N TRP A 100 -3.98 2.72 -12.64
CA TRP A 100 -4.73 3.66 -11.81
C TRP A 100 -3.86 4.70 -11.12
N ALA A 101 -2.69 4.32 -10.61
CA ALA A 101 -1.76 5.25 -10.01
C ALA A 101 -1.22 6.26 -11.04
N ARG A 102 -0.91 5.82 -12.27
CA ARG A 102 -0.50 6.69 -13.39
C ARG A 102 -1.61 7.65 -13.82
N ASP A 103 -2.83 7.15 -13.96
CA ASP A 103 -4.00 7.98 -14.26
C ASP A 103 -4.20 9.04 -13.17
N PHE A 104 -4.11 8.63 -11.91
CA PHE A 104 -4.26 9.53 -10.77
C PHE A 104 -3.19 10.63 -10.76
N THR A 105 -1.91 10.29 -10.89
CA THR A 105 -0.81 11.29 -10.88
C THR A 105 -0.84 12.21 -12.10
N THR A 106 -1.42 11.76 -13.21
CA THR A 106 -1.65 12.62 -14.38
C THR A 106 -2.76 13.63 -14.13
N ARG A 107 -3.83 13.23 -13.42
CA ARG A 107 -4.99 14.09 -13.13
C ARG A 107 -4.78 15.02 -11.94
N PHE A 108 -3.97 14.60 -10.97
CA PHE A 108 -3.67 15.33 -9.73
C PHE A 108 -2.15 15.40 -9.51
N PRO A 109 -1.39 16.13 -10.36
CA PRO A 109 0.07 16.13 -10.31
C PRO A 109 0.67 16.69 -9.02
N HIS A 110 0.04 17.66 -8.36
CA HIS A 110 0.55 18.24 -7.10
C HIS A 110 0.36 17.29 -5.92
N ILE A 111 -0.80 16.65 -5.81
CA ILE A 111 -1.03 15.60 -4.83
C ILE A 111 -0.14 14.39 -5.16
N GLY A 112 -0.08 14.00 -6.43
CA GLY A 112 0.69 12.87 -6.94
C GLY A 112 2.19 13.00 -6.72
N ALA A 113 2.73 14.21 -6.69
CA ALA A 113 4.14 14.47 -6.36
C ALA A 113 4.53 14.02 -4.94
N ASN A 114 3.55 13.84 -4.04
CA ASN A 114 3.78 13.34 -2.68
C ASN A 114 3.60 11.82 -2.55
N MET A 115 3.20 11.11 -3.62
CA MET A 115 3.11 9.65 -3.63
C MET A 115 4.51 9.04 -3.78
N ARG A 116 4.61 7.74 -3.46
CA ARG A 116 5.80 6.96 -3.81
C ARG A 116 6.03 6.98 -5.32
N VAL A 117 7.30 6.79 -5.71
CA VAL A 117 7.60 6.37 -7.08
C VAL A 117 6.81 5.12 -7.43
N LEU A 118 6.38 5.00 -8.69
CA LEU A 118 5.36 4.01 -9.02
C LEU A 118 5.96 2.62 -9.21
N THR A 119 7.11 2.51 -9.88
CA THR A 119 7.65 1.23 -10.37
C THR A 119 8.95 0.83 -9.67
N SER A 120 9.16 -0.49 -9.59
CA SER A 120 10.26 -1.12 -8.86
C SER A 120 11.64 -0.90 -9.47
N ASP A 121 11.76 -0.49 -10.73
CA ASP A 121 13.03 -0.03 -11.31
C ASP A 121 13.56 1.27 -10.66
N GLN A 122 12.68 1.97 -9.92
CA GLN A 122 13.01 3.16 -9.14
C GLN A 122 13.27 2.87 -7.65
N ASP A 123 13.27 1.58 -7.25
CA ASP A 123 13.58 1.18 -5.88
C ASP A 123 15.05 1.45 -5.56
N THR A 124 15.30 1.92 -4.35
CA THR A 124 16.63 2.09 -3.76
C THR A 124 16.61 1.58 -2.31
N GLY A 125 17.77 1.54 -1.65
CA GLY A 125 17.83 1.18 -0.23
C GLY A 125 17.04 2.13 0.69
N GLU A 126 16.77 3.36 0.24
CA GLU A 126 16.06 4.39 1.01
C GLU A 126 14.63 4.62 0.53
N GLN A 127 14.30 4.19 -0.68
CA GLN A 127 13.01 4.45 -1.34
C GLN A 127 12.43 3.16 -1.90
N THR A 128 11.24 2.79 -1.46
CA THR A 128 10.49 1.69 -2.04
C THR A 128 9.27 2.20 -2.80
N SER A 129 9.07 1.67 -4.00
CA SER A 129 7.98 1.99 -4.91
C SER A 129 6.62 1.48 -4.42
N TYR A 130 5.58 2.10 -4.97
CA TYR A 130 4.20 1.63 -4.85
C TYR A 130 4.06 0.17 -5.31
N GLU A 131 4.66 -0.18 -6.45
CA GLU A 131 4.64 -1.53 -7.02
C GLU A 131 5.19 -2.57 -6.03
N THR A 132 6.37 -2.34 -5.47
CA THR A 132 7.01 -3.26 -4.52
C THR A 132 6.20 -3.38 -3.24
N TYR A 133 5.66 -2.26 -2.72
CA TYR A 133 4.81 -2.26 -1.54
C TYR A 133 3.52 -3.05 -1.76
N LEU A 134 2.88 -2.88 -2.92
CA LEU A 134 1.67 -3.58 -3.32
C LEU A 134 1.92 -5.08 -3.47
N ARG A 135 3.02 -5.49 -4.12
CA ARG A 135 3.43 -6.90 -4.21
C ARG A 135 3.63 -7.51 -2.82
N GLY A 136 4.32 -6.80 -1.93
CA GLY A 136 4.52 -7.23 -0.55
C GLY A 136 3.20 -7.46 0.19
N GLU A 137 2.27 -6.51 0.10
CA GLU A 137 0.94 -6.61 0.74
C GLU A 137 0.14 -7.79 0.15
N LEU A 138 -0.03 -7.83 -1.18
CA LEU A 138 -0.81 -8.88 -1.84
C LEU A 138 -0.22 -10.28 -1.61
N GLY A 139 1.10 -10.39 -1.46
CA GLY A 139 1.79 -11.65 -1.17
C GLY A 139 1.45 -12.25 0.20
N THR A 140 0.83 -11.49 1.10
CA THR A 140 0.40 -11.97 2.43
C THR A 140 -1.02 -12.50 2.46
N TYR A 141 -1.84 -12.19 1.45
CA TYR A 141 -3.25 -12.54 1.42
C TYR A 141 -3.44 -14.03 1.18
N SER A 142 -4.36 -14.62 1.95
CA SER A 142 -4.82 -15.99 1.69
C SER A 142 -5.43 -16.11 0.29
N PRO A 143 -5.56 -17.33 -0.26
CA PRO A 143 -6.22 -17.55 -1.55
C PRO A 143 -7.63 -16.95 -1.62
N ARG A 144 -8.37 -17.00 -0.51
CA ARG A 144 -9.72 -16.41 -0.39
C ARG A 144 -9.66 -14.89 -0.47
N THR A 145 -8.80 -14.25 0.34
CA THR A 145 -8.70 -12.79 0.40
C THR A 145 -8.21 -12.22 -0.93
N LEU A 146 -7.19 -12.83 -1.54
CA LEU A 146 -6.77 -12.39 -2.87
C LEU A 146 -7.90 -12.55 -3.90
N GLY A 147 -8.69 -13.63 -3.81
CA GLY A 147 -9.80 -13.80 -4.75
C GLY A 147 -10.85 -12.71 -4.65
N LEU A 148 -11.28 -12.40 -3.43
CA LEU A 148 -12.19 -11.28 -3.18
C LEU A 148 -11.59 -9.92 -3.60
N TYR A 149 -10.27 -9.77 -3.46
CA TYR A 149 -9.55 -8.57 -3.86
C TYR A 149 -9.52 -8.44 -5.39
N GLU A 150 -9.19 -9.51 -6.13
CA GLU A 150 -9.22 -9.52 -7.60
C GLU A 150 -10.63 -9.18 -8.10
N ASP A 151 -11.68 -9.82 -7.56
CA ASP A 151 -13.07 -9.55 -7.93
C ASP A 151 -13.50 -8.10 -7.65
N PHE A 152 -12.98 -7.51 -6.57
CA PHE A 152 -13.19 -6.10 -6.26
C PHE A 152 -12.50 -5.20 -7.28
N VAL A 153 -11.22 -5.44 -7.57
CA VAL A 153 -10.44 -4.67 -8.54
C VAL A 153 -11.08 -4.75 -9.93
N MET A 154 -11.43 -5.94 -10.41
CA MET A 154 -12.04 -6.12 -11.74
C MET A 154 -13.40 -5.43 -11.85
N ARG A 155 -14.25 -5.51 -10.81
CA ARG A 155 -15.54 -4.79 -10.81
C ARG A 155 -15.35 -3.29 -10.80
N LEU A 156 -14.42 -2.78 -10.00
CA LEU A 156 -14.12 -1.36 -9.95
C LEU A 156 -13.60 -0.86 -11.30
N GLN A 157 -12.71 -1.63 -11.94
CA GLN A 157 -12.19 -1.33 -13.28
C GLN A 157 -13.31 -1.31 -14.33
N ALA A 158 -14.20 -2.31 -14.31
CA ALA A 158 -15.34 -2.38 -15.24
C ALA A 158 -16.33 -1.21 -15.07
N GLN A 159 -16.36 -0.57 -13.91
CA GLN A 159 -17.18 0.61 -13.63
C GLN A 159 -16.46 1.94 -13.93
N GLY A 160 -15.23 1.88 -14.48
CA GLY A 160 -14.41 3.08 -14.72
C GLY A 160 -13.88 3.71 -13.43
N GLY A 161 -13.84 2.96 -12.32
CA GLY A 161 -13.30 3.42 -11.05
C GLY A 161 -11.77 3.35 -11.00
N ASN A 162 -11.20 4.01 -9.99
CA ASN A 162 -9.76 4.08 -9.75
C ASN A 162 -9.50 3.94 -8.24
N LEU A 163 -8.91 2.82 -7.80
CA LEU A 163 -8.73 2.55 -6.37
C LEU A 163 -7.76 3.55 -5.72
N THR A 164 -6.70 3.95 -6.42
CA THR A 164 -5.76 4.97 -5.95
C THR A 164 -6.49 6.26 -5.62
N GLN A 165 -7.32 6.75 -6.54
CA GLN A 165 -8.13 7.95 -6.35
C GLN A 165 -9.07 7.81 -5.14
N LEU A 166 -9.76 6.67 -4.99
CA LEU A 166 -10.66 6.42 -3.86
C LEU A 166 -9.91 6.43 -2.53
N THR A 167 -8.76 5.77 -2.46
CA THR A 167 -7.93 5.72 -1.25
C THR A 167 -7.40 7.10 -0.89
N VAL A 168 -6.89 7.87 -1.85
CA VAL A 168 -6.45 9.26 -1.60
C VAL A 168 -7.62 10.11 -1.11
N ALA A 169 -8.78 10.06 -1.77
CA ALA A 169 -9.97 10.82 -1.36
C ALA A 169 -10.40 10.52 0.08
N TRP A 170 -10.37 9.24 0.50
CA TRP A 170 -10.65 8.86 1.89
C TRP A 170 -9.58 9.38 2.86
N THR A 171 -8.30 9.31 2.48
CA THR A 171 -7.21 9.89 3.27
C THR A 171 -7.44 11.37 3.52
N MET A 172 -7.74 12.13 2.47
CA MET A 172 -7.99 13.57 2.57
C MET A 172 -9.19 13.88 3.46
N ARG A 173 -10.30 13.16 3.25
CA ARG A 173 -11.51 13.31 4.06
C ARG A 173 -11.28 13.02 5.53
N LEU A 174 -10.57 11.94 5.86
CA LEU A 174 -10.24 11.59 7.25
C LEU A 174 -9.26 12.57 7.88
N ALA A 175 -8.40 13.20 7.08
CA ALA A 175 -7.50 14.27 7.51
C ALA A 175 -8.20 15.65 7.63
N GLY A 176 -9.49 15.75 7.34
CA GLY A 176 -10.27 16.99 7.41
C GLY A 176 -10.07 17.93 6.22
N SER A 177 -9.50 17.44 5.12
CA SER A 177 -9.36 18.19 3.87
C SER A 177 -10.65 18.11 3.03
N GLY A 178 -10.78 19.08 2.11
CA GLY A 178 -11.87 19.16 1.14
C GLY A 178 -11.79 18.13 0.01
N SER A 179 -12.35 18.45 -1.14
CA SER A 179 -12.30 17.57 -2.32
C SER A 179 -10.87 17.43 -2.87
N LEU A 180 -10.63 16.39 -3.69
CA LEU A 180 -9.35 16.22 -4.38
C LEU A 180 -9.01 17.45 -5.25
N ASP A 181 -10.00 18.03 -5.92
CA ASP A 181 -9.81 19.20 -6.79
C ASP A 181 -9.40 20.44 -5.99
N GLU A 182 -10.06 20.69 -4.85
CA GLU A 182 -9.69 21.79 -3.95
C GLU A 182 -8.28 21.61 -3.41
N ALA A 183 -7.94 20.40 -2.98
CA ALA A 183 -6.62 20.10 -2.45
C ALA A 183 -5.51 20.23 -3.50
N GLU A 184 -5.77 19.80 -4.74
CA GLU A 184 -4.86 19.93 -5.87
C GLU A 184 -4.57 21.39 -6.18
N GLN A 185 -5.61 22.25 -6.17
CA GLN A 185 -5.45 23.69 -6.35
C GLN A 185 -4.63 24.34 -5.23
N VAL A 186 -4.92 24.00 -3.97
CA VAL A 186 -4.17 24.52 -2.81
C VAL A 186 -2.70 24.11 -2.87
N GLN A 187 -2.41 22.86 -3.26
CA GLN A 187 -1.04 22.37 -3.41
C GLN A 187 -0.34 22.88 -4.68
N GLY A 188 -1.09 23.37 -5.67
CA GLY A 188 -0.58 24.12 -6.82
C GLY A 188 -0.30 25.60 -6.55
N GLY A 189 -0.79 26.15 -5.43
CA GLY A 189 -0.57 27.53 -5.00
C GLY A 189 0.91 27.82 -4.64
N SER A 190 1.40 29.00 -5.04
CA SER A 190 2.81 29.42 -5.02
C SER A 190 3.50 29.29 -3.64
N PRO A 191 4.84 29.09 -3.56
CA PRO A 191 5.55 28.70 -2.32
C PRO A 191 5.56 29.73 -1.17
N ARG A 192 5.00 30.93 -1.35
CA ARG A 192 5.10 32.02 -0.36
C ARG A 192 4.26 31.81 0.91
N ASP A 193 3.31 30.88 0.90
CA ASP A 193 2.40 30.64 2.04
C ASP A 193 2.73 29.37 2.85
N ARG A 194 3.82 28.65 2.53
CA ARG A 194 4.17 27.39 3.22
C ARG A 194 5.18 27.60 4.35
N GLN A 195 4.72 28.09 5.50
CA GLN A 195 5.37 27.79 6.79
C GLN A 195 4.41 26.93 7.63
N GLY A 196 4.78 25.66 7.84
CA GLY A 196 4.19 24.87 8.94
C GLY A 196 3.65 23.47 8.63
N GLY A 197 3.89 22.89 7.46
CA GLY A 197 3.47 21.51 7.16
C GLY A 197 4.58 20.50 7.40
N ARG A 198 4.61 19.84 8.56
CA ARG A 198 5.50 18.69 8.84
C ARG A 198 5.29 17.60 7.78
N HIS A 199 6.39 17.03 7.28
CA HIS A 199 6.40 15.83 6.45
C HIS A 199 5.50 14.76 7.07
N ALA A 200 4.38 14.49 6.41
CA ALA A 200 3.73 13.20 6.53
C ALA A 200 4.49 12.28 5.59
N ASP A 201 5.34 11.41 6.13
CA ASP A 201 5.85 10.27 5.37
C ASP A 201 4.65 9.53 4.80
N ALA A 202 4.54 9.54 3.46
CA ALA A 202 3.51 8.91 2.67
C ALA A 202 3.67 7.38 2.67
N ASP A 203 3.68 6.78 3.86
CA ASP A 203 4.01 5.38 4.05
C ASP A 203 2.90 4.40 3.60
N ALA A 204 1.84 4.89 2.92
CA ALA A 204 0.67 4.08 2.59
C ALA A 204 0.02 4.35 1.22
N ILE A 205 0.66 5.15 0.35
CA ILE A 205 0.36 5.15 -1.10
C ILE A 205 1.68 4.98 -1.83
#